data_AF-A0A258NB52-F1
#
_entry.id   AF-A0A258NB52-F1
#
_cell.length_a   1.000
_cell.length_b   1.000
_cell.length_c   1.000
_cell.angle_alpha   90.00
_cell.angle_beta   90.00
_cell.angle_gamma   90.00
#
_symmetry.space_group_name_H-M   'P 1'
#
loop_
_entity.id
_entity.type
_entity.pdbx_description
1 polymer ?
#
loop_
_entity_poly.entity_id
_entity_poly.type
_entity_poly.pdbx_seq_one_letter_code
_entity_poly.pdbx_strand_id
1 'polypeptide(L)'
;MFYAISWFLSFTLMALWSLACWGMYTVAAWAVSSAGVLTGGTHAIGTIFIPEWLRGWIPPELAREFEALIAPAEPMIAAAIETVPALSGAVRVVGWAIWGLGAMTLVAMAIGAHALISLLKRRGVSAGTSRAAFLR
;
A
#
# COMPACT_ATOMS: atom_id res chain seq x y z
N MET A 1 -10.32 -4.80 31.15
CA MET A 1 -8.95 -4.61 30.62
C MET A 1 -8.74 -5.33 29.29
N PHE A 2 -8.81 -6.67 29.23
CA PHE A 2 -8.63 -7.44 27.98
C PHE A 2 -9.53 -7.01 26.80
N TYR A 3 -10.77 -6.61 27.05
CA TYR A 3 -11.69 -6.13 26.00
C TYR A 3 -11.20 -4.84 25.32
N ALA A 4 -10.64 -3.90 26.10
CA ALA A 4 -10.11 -2.65 25.57
C ALA A 4 -8.82 -2.87 24.75
N ILE A 5 -7.96 -3.79 25.18
CA ILE A 5 -6.74 -4.16 24.46
C ILE A 5 -7.08 -4.85 23.13
N SER A 6 -8.05 -5.77 23.13
CA SER A 6 -8.55 -6.41 21.90
C SER A 6 -9.08 -5.38 20.91
N TRP A 7 -9.89 -4.43 21.38
CA TRP A 7 -10.40 -3.34 20.55
C TRP A 7 -9.27 -2.48 19.98
N PHE A 8 -8.36 -2.03 20.84
CA PHE A 8 -7.25 -1.19 20.44
C PHE A 8 -6.35 -1.88 19.41
N LEU A 9 -6.08 -3.17 19.58
CA LEU A 9 -5.27 -3.96 18.65
C LEU A 9 -5.94 -4.09 17.28
N SER A 10 -7.24 -4.36 17.22
CA SER A 10 -7.99 -4.42 15.95
C SER A 10 -8.01 -3.07 15.23
N PHE A 11 -8.23 -1.97 15.96
CA PHE A 11 -8.19 -0.63 15.37
C PHE A 11 -6.79 -0.26 14.88
N THR A 12 -5.76 -0.61 15.64
CA THR A 12 -4.37 -0.34 15.27
C THR A 12 -3.97 -1.12 14.03
N LEU A 13 -4.31 -2.42 13.93
CA LEU A 13 -4.05 -3.20 12.71
C LEU A 13 -4.80 -2.63 11.49
N MET A 14 -6.05 -2.22 11.67
CA MET A 14 -6.85 -1.63 10.58
C MET A 14 -6.27 -0.28 10.11
N ALA A 15 -5.81 0.53 11.07
CA ALA A 15 -5.14 1.80 10.79
C ALA A 15 -3.80 1.58 10.08
N LEU A 16 -2.97 0.64 10.55
CA LEU A 16 -1.68 0.31 9.93
C LEU A 16 -1.86 -0.21 8.50
N TRP A 17 -2.84 -1.10 8.29
CA TRP A 17 -3.18 -1.63 6.97
C TRP A 17 -3.64 -0.54 6.01
N SER A 18 -4.52 0.34 6.48
CA SER A 18 -4.99 1.48 5.67
C SER A 18 -3.84 2.43 5.35
N LEU A 19 -3.00 2.76 6.33
CA LEU A 19 -1.84 3.62 6.15
C LEU A 19 -0.86 3.04 5.13
N ALA A 20 -0.60 1.73 5.18
CA ALA A 20 0.26 1.04 4.21
C ALA A 20 -0.32 1.08 2.79
N CYS A 21 -1.61 0.80 2.62
CA CYS A 21 -2.27 0.84 1.31
C CYS A 21 -2.26 2.26 0.72
N TRP A 22 -2.59 3.26 1.53
CA TRP A 22 -2.60 4.66 1.10
C TRP A 22 -1.19 5.17 0.82
N GLY A 23 -0.19 4.81 1.64
CA GLY A 23 1.22 5.14 1.38
C GLY A 23 1.69 4.58 0.04
N MET A 24 1.40 3.31 -0.23
CA MET A 24 1.75 2.69 -1.51
C MET A 24 1.01 3.36 -2.69
N TYR A 25 -0.27 3.71 -2.53
CA TYR A 25 -1.02 4.47 -3.53
C TYR A 25 -0.41 5.85 -3.80
N THR A 26 0.01 6.58 -2.76
CA THR A 26 0.65 7.89 -2.93
C THR A 26 1.99 7.80 -3.65
N VAL A 27 2.81 6.80 -3.36
CA VAL A 27 4.09 6.56 -4.04
C VAL A 27 3.85 6.21 -5.50
N ALA A 28 2.89 5.33 -5.79
CA ALA A 28 2.51 4.98 -7.15
C ALA A 28 1.96 6.19 -7.93
N ALA A 29 1.09 6.99 -7.31
CA ALA A 29 0.53 8.19 -7.92
C ALA A 29 1.62 9.24 -8.20
N TRP A 30 2.56 9.43 -7.26
CA TRP A 30 3.73 10.28 -7.47
C TRP A 30 4.59 9.78 -8.63
N ALA A 31 4.91 8.48 -8.68
CA ALA A 31 5.70 7.88 -9.75
C ALA A 31 5.02 8.04 -11.13
N VAL A 32 3.70 7.84 -11.22
CA VAL A 32 2.92 8.05 -12.45
C VAL A 32 2.90 9.54 -12.84
N SER A 33 2.76 10.45 -11.89
CA SER A 33 2.83 11.89 -12.18
C SER A 33 4.21 12.34 -12.67
N SER A 34 5.27 11.71 -12.16
CA SER A 34 6.66 11.91 -12.63
C SER A 34 6.89 11.30 -14.01
N ALA A 35 6.19 10.22 -14.36
CA ALA A 35 6.24 9.59 -15.69
C ALA A 35 5.68 10.50 -16.80
N GLY A 36 4.68 11.34 -16.51
CA GLY A 36 4.20 12.36 -17.45
C GLY A 36 5.28 13.37 -17.85
N VAL A 37 6.18 13.71 -16.93
CA VAL A 37 7.34 14.58 -17.21
C VAL A 37 8.34 13.87 -18.15
N LEU A 38 8.48 12.54 -18.05
CA LEU A 38 9.34 11.72 -18.91
C LEU A 38 8.79 11.54 -20.34
N THR A 39 7.47 11.60 -20.54
CA THR A 39 6.83 11.50 -21.88
C THR A 39 7.00 12.73 -22.77
N GLY A 40 7.42 13.87 -22.21
CA GLY A 40 7.47 15.17 -22.89
C GLY A 40 8.58 15.37 -23.93
N GLY A 41 9.41 14.36 -24.19
CA GLY A 41 10.42 14.36 -25.25
C GLY A 41 11.75 13.75 -24.81
N THR A 42 12.47 13.17 -25.77
CA THR A 42 13.78 12.52 -25.60
C THR A 42 14.87 13.43 -24.99
N HIS A 43 14.72 14.77 -25.06
CA HIS A 43 15.55 15.74 -24.33
C HIS A 43 15.24 15.83 -22.82
N ALA A 44 14.10 15.34 -22.36
CA ALA A 44 13.67 15.42 -20.96
C ALA A 44 14.34 14.36 -20.08
N ILE A 45 14.76 13.21 -20.63
CA ILE A 45 15.44 12.15 -19.87
C ILE A 45 16.77 12.68 -19.28
N GLY A 46 17.54 13.44 -20.06
CA GLY A 46 18.77 14.11 -19.60
C GLY A 46 18.55 15.38 -18.75
N THR A 47 17.31 15.81 -18.55
CA THR A 47 16.94 17.01 -17.75
C THR A 47 16.24 16.64 -16.43
N ILE A 48 15.61 15.47 -16.38
CA ILE A 48 14.96 14.91 -15.19
C ILE A 48 15.96 14.13 -14.33
N PHE A 49 16.86 13.35 -14.94
CA PHE A 49 17.91 12.65 -14.19
C PHE A 49 19.07 13.56 -13.78
N ILE A 50 19.32 14.60 -14.56
CA ILE A 50 20.32 15.64 -14.26
C ILE A 50 19.56 16.96 -14.15
N PRO A 51 19.26 17.39 -12.92
CA PRO A 51 18.70 18.71 -12.68
C PRO A 51 19.57 19.79 -13.32
N GLU A 52 18.96 20.90 -13.75
CA GLU A 52 19.66 22.04 -14.38
C GLU A 52 20.86 22.53 -13.56
N TRP A 53 20.75 22.49 -12.23
CA TRP A 53 21.81 22.88 -11.30
C TRP A 53 22.99 21.89 -11.23
N LEU A 54 22.77 20.64 -11.64
CA LEU A 54 23.75 19.57 -11.66
C LEU A 54 24.44 19.44 -13.03
N ARG A 55 23.82 19.97 -14.08
CA ARG A 55 24.31 19.94 -15.47
C ARG A 55 25.65 20.67 -15.64
N GLY A 56 25.90 21.73 -14.87
CA GLY A 56 27.19 22.44 -14.86
C GLY A 56 28.31 21.73 -14.09
N TRP A 57 27.98 20.69 -13.32
CA TRP A 57 28.92 19.96 -12.46
C TRP A 57 29.31 18.59 -13.03
N ILE A 58 28.61 18.11 -14.05
CA ILE A 58 28.88 16.82 -14.68
C ILE A 58 29.83 17.01 -15.88
N PRO A 59 30.99 16.35 -15.90
CA PRO A 59 31.87 16.34 -17.05
C PRO A 59 31.16 15.75 -18.28
N PRO A 60 31.37 16.31 -19.49
CA PRO A 60 30.69 15.86 -20.70
C PRO A 60 30.99 14.38 -21.05
N GLU A 61 32.14 13.86 -20.64
CA GLU A 61 32.51 12.45 -20.79
C GLU A 61 31.60 11.53 -19.97
N LEU A 62 31.34 11.90 -18.72
CA LEU A 62 30.49 11.13 -17.81
C LEU A 62 29.02 11.13 -18.27
N ALA A 63 28.55 12.25 -18.84
CA ALA A 63 27.22 12.33 -19.44
C ALA A 63 27.06 11.36 -20.62
N ARG A 64 28.08 11.24 -21.48
CA ARG A 64 28.08 10.30 -22.61
C ARG A 64 28.12 8.85 -22.18
N GLU A 65 28.88 8.51 -21.14
CA GLU A 65 28.90 7.17 -20.58
C GLU A 65 27.53 6.78 -20.00
N PHE A 66 26.86 7.71 -19.31
CA PHE A 66 25.50 7.52 -18.83
C PHE A 66 24.49 7.33 -19.95
N GLU A 67 24.54 8.14 -21.01
CA GLU A 67 23.70 7.97 -22.20
C GLU A 67 23.95 6.60 -22.86
N ALA A 68 25.22 6.19 -23.00
CA ALA A 68 25.56 4.89 -23.57
C ALA A 68 25.07 3.70 -22.72
N LEU A 69 25.02 3.85 -21.39
CA LEU A 69 24.46 2.86 -20.47
C LEU A 69 22.93 2.77 -20.56
N ILE A 70 22.25 3.89 -20.83
CA ILE A 70 20.78 3.98 -20.85
C ILE A 70 20.21 3.69 -22.24
N ALA A 71 20.93 4.00 -23.32
CA ALA A 71 20.49 3.77 -24.70
C ALA A 71 19.98 2.33 -24.99
N PRO A 72 20.57 1.25 -24.45
CA PRO A 72 20.04 -0.10 -24.63
C PRO A 72 18.68 -0.33 -23.95
N ALA A 73 18.39 0.42 -22.88
CA ALA A 73 17.15 0.33 -22.11
C ALA A 73 16.05 1.28 -22.62
N GLU A 74 16.36 2.17 -23.56
CA GLU A 74 15.44 3.16 -24.12
C GLU A 74 14.12 2.53 -24.66
N PRO A 75 14.15 1.41 -25.40
CA PRO A 75 12.92 0.75 -25.87
C PRO A 75 12.08 0.19 -24.73
N MET A 76 12.73 -0.31 -23.67
CA MET A 76 12.07 -0.85 -22.48
C MET A 76 11.42 0.27 -21.66
N ILE A 77 12.09 1.43 -21.57
CA ILE A 77 11.56 2.64 -20.94
C ILE A 77 10.35 3.15 -21.72
N ALA A 78 10.44 3.23 -23.05
CA ALA A 78 9.34 3.67 -23.91
C ALA A 78 8.11 2.73 -23.78
N ALA A 79 8.33 1.42 -23.84
CA ALA A 79 7.27 0.43 -23.64
C ALA A 79 6.65 0.52 -22.24
N ALA A 80 7.46 0.69 -21.19
CA ALA A 80 6.97 0.88 -19.84
C ALA A 80 6.08 2.12 -19.74
N ILE A 81 6.54 3.26 -20.28
CA ILE A 81 5.80 4.52 -20.30
C ILE A 81 4.47 4.41 -21.07
N GLU A 82 4.46 3.72 -22.22
CA GLU A 82 3.25 3.51 -23.02
C GLU A 82 2.19 2.70 -22.29
N THR A 83 2.60 1.77 -21.41
CA THR A 83 1.67 0.99 -20.59
C THR A 83 1.10 1.77 -19.39
N VAL A 84 1.76 2.83 -18.92
CA VAL A 84 1.35 3.60 -17.72
C VAL A 84 -0.09 4.13 -17.80
N PRO A 85 -0.56 4.76 -18.90
CA PRO A 85 -1.93 5.25 -19.00
C PRO A 85 -2.97 4.12 -18.93
N ALA A 86 -2.72 2.98 -19.57
CA ALA A 86 -3.61 1.81 -19.54
C ALA A 86 -3.69 1.19 -18.14
N LEU A 87 -2.59 1.24 -17.38
CA LEU A 87 -2.53 0.80 -15.99
C LEU A 87 -3.15 1.81 -15.02
N SER A 88 -3.19 3.11 -15.33
CA SER A 88 -3.65 4.15 -14.39
C SER A 88 -5.07 3.91 -13.84
N GLY A 89 -5.99 3.47 -14.70
CA GLY A 89 -7.35 3.10 -14.31
C GLY A 89 -7.40 1.81 -13.50
N ALA A 90 -6.61 0.80 -13.90
CA ALA A 90 -6.53 -0.49 -13.23
C ALA A 90 -5.90 -0.39 -11.83
N VAL A 91 -4.88 0.46 -11.65
CA VAL A 91 -4.19 0.68 -10.36
C VAL A 91 -5.17 1.18 -9.31
N ARG A 92 -6.10 2.07 -9.68
CA ARG A 92 -7.13 2.55 -8.75
C ARG A 92 -8.09 1.43 -8.35
N VAL A 93 -8.58 0.64 -9.31
CA VAL A 93 -9.50 -0.48 -9.04
C VAL A 93 -8.81 -1.57 -8.20
N VAL A 94 -7.59 -1.95 -8.56
CA VAL A 94 -6.76 -2.91 -7.82
C VAL A 94 -6.44 -2.40 -6.42
N GLY A 95 -6.15 -1.10 -6.26
CA GLY A 95 -5.96 -0.48 -4.95
C GLY A 95 -7.20 -0.60 -4.06
N TRP A 96 -8.38 -0.29 -4.59
CA TRP A 96 -9.64 -0.47 -3.88
C TRP A 96 -9.94 -1.94 -3.56
N ALA A 97 -9.65 -2.87 -4.49
CA ALA A 97 -9.87 -4.29 -4.29
C ALA A 97 -8.95 -4.87 -3.20
N ILE A 98 -7.65 -4.57 -3.24
CA ILE A 98 -6.67 -5.01 -2.24
C ILE A 98 -7.01 -4.42 -0.87
N TRP A 99 -7.31 -3.12 -0.82
CA TRP A 99 -7.71 -2.47 0.42
C TRP A 99 -8.99 -3.09 0.98
N GLY A 100 -10.02 -3.24 0.15
CA GLY A 100 -11.31 -3.83 0.52
C GLY A 100 -11.18 -5.27 1.02
N LEU A 101 -10.39 -6.10 0.34
CA LEU A 101 -10.16 -7.49 0.73
C LEU A 101 -9.45 -7.58 2.09
N GLY A 102 -8.41 -6.77 2.30
CA GLY A 102 -7.70 -6.72 3.57
C GLY A 102 -8.56 -6.17 4.71
N ALA A 103 -9.32 -5.10 4.47
CA ALA A 103 -10.26 -4.53 5.42
C ALA A 103 -11.33 -5.55 5.83
N MET A 104 -11.91 -6.26 4.86
CA MET A 104 -12.95 -7.26 5.07
C MET A 104 -12.42 -8.46 5.87
N THR A 105 -11.19 -8.90 5.59
CA THR A 105 -10.52 -9.98 6.33
C THR A 105 -10.24 -9.58 7.78
N LEU A 106 -9.72 -8.37 8.01
CA LEU A 106 -9.44 -7.85 9.35
C LEU A 106 -10.73 -7.66 10.17
N VAL A 107 -11.80 -7.15 9.55
CA VAL A 107 -13.10 -6.99 10.19
C VAL A 107 -13.71 -8.35 10.54
N ALA A 108 -13.67 -9.33 9.62
CA ALA A 108 -14.15 -10.68 9.89
C ALA A 108 -13.40 -11.33 11.07
N MET A 109 -12.08 -11.17 11.12
CA MET A 109 -11.25 -11.66 12.24
C MET A 109 -11.63 -10.97 13.56
N ALA A 110 -11.83 -9.65 13.55
CA ALA A 110 -12.22 -8.89 14.73
C ALA A 110 -13.61 -9.29 15.28
N ILE A 111 -14.58 -9.48 14.38
CA ILE A 111 -15.93 -9.96 14.72
C ILE A 111 -15.87 -11.39 15.27
N GLY A 112 -15.11 -12.28 14.63
CA GLY A 112 -14.94 -13.66 15.07
C GLY A 112 -14.35 -13.76 16.48
N ALA A 113 -13.31 -12.98 16.77
CA ALA A 113 -12.74 -12.89 18.12
C ALA A 113 -13.77 -12.40 19.15
N HIS A 114 -14.57 -11.38 18.81
CA HIS A 114 -15.63 -10.88 19.70
C HIS A 114 -16.73 -11.91 19.95
N ALA A 115 -17.17 -12.60 18.90
CA ALA A 115 -18.19 -13.65 19.00
C ALA A 115 -17.72 -14.77 19.93
N LEU A 116 -16.47 -15.23 19.76
CA LEU A 116 -15.86 -16.28 20.58
C LEU A 116 -15.77 -15.88 22.06
N ILE A 117 -15.33 -14.65 22.35
CA ILE A 117 -15.28 -14.11 23.72
C ILE A 117 -16.69 -14.06 24.32
N SER A 118 -17.70 -13.59 23.56
CA SER A 118 -19.07 -13.52 24.07
C SER A 118 -19.66 -14.90 24.38
N LEU A 119 -19.35 -15.90 23.54
CA LEU A 119 -19.81 -17.28 23.70
C LEU A 119 -19.15 -17.95 24.91
N LEU A 120 -17.85 -17.75 25.10
CA LEU A 120 -17.12 -18.22 26.27
C LEU A 120 -17.66 -17.60 27.56
N LYS A 121 -17.99 -16.30 27.52
CA LYS A 121 -18.57 -15.59 28.67
C LYS A 121 -19.98 -16.09 29.00
N ARG A 122 -20.82 -16.33 27.98
CA ARG A 122 -22.16 -16.93 28.14
C ARG A 122 -22.07 -18.32 28.77
N ARG A 123 -21.17 -19.18 28.30
CA ARG A 123 -20.96 -20.53 28.88
C ARG A 123 -20.53 -20.49 30.33
N GLY A 124 -19.64 -19.56 30.71
CA GLY A 124 -19.21 -19.39 32.10
C GLY A 124 -20.34 -18.94 33.03
N VAL A 125 -21.20 -18.02 32.57
CA VAL A 125 -22.37 -17.57 33.35
C VAL A 125 -23.40 -18.70 33.49
N SER A 126 -23.72 -19.43 32.42
CA SER A 126 -24.64 -20.57 32.46
C SER A 126 -24.14 -21.68 33.40
N ALA A 127 -22.84 -22.00 33.37
CA ALA A 127 -22.24 -22.99 34.27
C ALA A 127 -22.28 -22.56 35.75
N GLY A 128 -22.10 -21.26 36.02
CA GLY A 128 -22.20 -20.68 37.37
C GLY A 128 -23.63 -20.73 37.92
N THR A 129 -24.64 -20.43 37.10
CA THR A 129 -26.05 -20.51 37.48
C THR A 129 -26.49 -21.95 37.76
N SER A 130 -26.11 -22.92 36.92
CA SER A 130 -26.43 -24.33 37.15
C SER A 130 -25.82 -24.88 38.45
N ARG A 131 -24.59 -24.46 38.79
CA ARG A 131 -23.92 -24.88 40.03
C ARG A 131 -24.55 -24.25 41.28
N ALA A 132 -25.03 -23.00 41.19
CA ALA A 132 -25.73 -22.34 42.30
C ALA A 132 -27.13 -22.92 42.56
N ALA A 133 -27.81 -23.39 41.52
CA ALA A 133 -29.10 -24.06 41.65
C ALA A 133 -29.00 -25.47 42.26
N PHE A 134 -27.90 -26.18 42.06
CA PHE A 134 -27.66 -27.52 42.61
C PHE A 134 -27.28 -27.53 44.10
N LEU A 135 -26.93 -26.38 44.67
CA LEU A 135 -26.53 -26.22 46.08
C LEU A 135 -27.65 -25.64 46.97
N ARG A 136 -28.87 -25.48 46.44
CA ARG A 136 -30.09 -25.13 47.18
C ARG A 136 -30.97 -26.36 47.32
#